data_AF-A0A0G2JRS5-F1
#
_entry.id   AF-A0A0G2JRS5-F1
#
_cell.length_a   1.000
_cell.length_b   1.000
_cell.length_c   1.000
_cell.angle_alpha   90.00
_cell.angle_beta   90.00
_cell.angle_gamma   90.00
#
_symmetry.space_group_name_H-M   'P 1'
#
loop_
_entity.id
_entity.type
_entity.pdbx_description
1 polymer ?
#
loop_
_entity_poly.entity_id
_entity_poly.type
_entity_poly.pdbx_seq_one_letter_code
_entity_poly.pdbx_strand_id
1 'polypeptide(L)'
;MKNEIAAVVFFFTRLVRKHDKLKKEAVERFAEKLTLILQEKYKNHWYPEKPSKGQAYRCIRVNKFQRVDPDVLKACENSCILYSDLGLPKELTLWVDPCEVCCRRDGVSPCWPDCSQTPDLVIRPPWPPKALDYRREPLRPASSFLI
;
A
#
# COMPACT_ATOMS: atom_id res chain seq x y z
N MET A 1 -2.39 -12.40 -4.54
CA MET A 1 -2.76 -10.98 -4.81
C MET A 1 -3.98 -10.52 -4.00
N LYS A 2 -5.15 -11.18 -4.13
CA LYS A 2 -6.39 -10.72 -3.49
C LYS A 2 -6.26 -10.59 -1.97
N ASN A 3 -5.67 -11.58 -1.32
CA ASN A 3 -5.56 -11.61 0.14
C ASN A 3 -4.55 -10.55 0.66
N GLU A 4 -3.48 -10.32 -0.09
CA GLU A 4 -2.48 -9.29 0.20
C GLU A 4 -3.06 -7.88 0.06
N ILE A 5 -3.84 -7.64 -1.00
CA ILE A 5 -4.59 -6.37 -1.15
C ILE A 5 -5.61 -6.21 -0.02
N ALA A 6 -6.34 -7.28 0.35
CA ALA A 6 -7.27 -7.24 1.47
C ALA A 6 -6.58 -6.88 2.79
N ALA A 7 -5.39 -7.43 3.06
CA ALA A 7 -4.60 -7.09 4.25
C ALA A 7 -4.17 -5.60 4.25
N VAL A 8 -3.74 -5.06 3.10
CA VAL A 8 -3.40 -3.64 2.94
C VAL A 8 -4.63 -2.75 3.20
N VAL A 9 -5.76 -3.07 2.57
CA VAL A 9 -7.00 -2.30 2.72
C VAL A 9 -7.51 -2.37 4.16
N PHE A 10 -7.45 -3.53 4.80
CA PHE A 10 -7.77 -3.68 6.22
C PHE A 10 -6.87 -2.81 7.11
N PHE A 11 -5.57 -2.77 6.82
CA PHE A 11 -4.63 -1.91 7.55
C PHE A 11 -4.96 -0.41 7.41
N PHE A 12 -5.25 0.06 6.19
CA PHE A 12 -5.66 1.45 5.98
C PHE A 12 -6.99 1.76 6.68
N THR A 13 -7.99 0.90 6.55
CA THR A 13 -9.28 1.13 7.23
C THR A 13 -9.14 1.18 8.75
N ARG A 14 -8.27 0.35 9.36
CA ARG A 14 -7.96 0.41 10.80
C ARG A 14 -7.27 1.74 11.17
N LEU A 15 -6.36 2.24 10.33
CA LEU A 15 -5.72 3.53 10.55
C LEU A 15 -6.71 4.70 10.50
N VAL A 16 -7.50 4.74 9.46
CA VAL A 16 -8.47 5.80 9.21
C VAL A 16 -9.54 5.82 10.30
N ARG A 17 -10.04 4.66 10.72
CA ARG A 17 -11.00 4.55 11.84
C ARG A 17 -10.40 5.01 13.16
N LYS A 18 -9.10 4.76 13.40
CA LYS A 18 -8.41 5.26 14.61
C LYS A 18 -8.23 6.78 14.60
N HIS A 19 -8.09 7.39 13.43
CA HIS A 19 -7.99 8.86 13.30
C HIS A 19 -9.33 9.57 13.50
N ASP A 20 -10.45 8.87 13.33
CA ASP A 20 -11.80 9.29 13.69
C ASP A 20 -12.26 10.62 13.05
N LYS A 21 -11.86 10.86 11.79
CA LYS A 21 -12.31 12.02 11.00
C LYS A 21 -13.38 11.71 9.97
N LEU A 22 -13.52 10.44 9.59
CA LEU A 22 -14.37 10.01 8.48
C LEU A 22 -15.49 9.10 8.97
N LYS A 23 -16.69 9.29 8.42
CA LYS A 23 -17.83 8.40 8.66
C LYS A 23 -17.58 7.02 8.07
N LYS A 24 -18.22 6.00 8.66
CA LYS A 24 -18.08 4.59 8.25
C LYS A 24 -18.28 4.40 6.74
N GLU A 25 -19.30 5.03 6.16
CA GLU A 25 -19.64 4.89 4.74
C GLU A 25 -18.54 5.49 3.84
N ALA A 26 -17.87 6.55 4.28
CA ALA A 26 -16.75 7.13 3.56
C ALA A 26 -15.53 6.21 3.60
N VAL A 27 -15.25 5.59 4.75
CA VAL A 27 -14.17 4.59 4.91
C VAL A 27 -14.41 3.37 4.02
N GLU A 28 -15.66 2.91 3.91
CA GLU A 28 -16.04 1.78 3.05
C GLU A 28 -15.85 2.10 1.56
N ARG A 29 -16.27 3.29 1.10
CA ARG A 29 -15.99 3.74 -0.28
C ARG A 29 -14.50 3.80 -0.57
N PHE A 30 -13.72 4.37 0.35
CA PHE A 30 -12.25 4.41 0.23
C PHE A 30 -11.64 3.01 0.12
N ALA A 31 -12.09 2.06 0.95
CA ALA A 31 -11.61 0.68 0.91
C ALA A 31 -11.88 0.02 -0.45
N GLU A 32 -13.07 0.22 -1.00
CA GLU A 32 -13.44 -0.26 -2.33
C GLU A 32 -12.55 0.35 -3.42
N LYS A 33 -12.40 1.69 -3.45
CA LYS A 33 -11.59 2.37 -4.47
C LYS A 33 -10.12 1.99 -4.39
N LEU A 34 -9.55 1.89 -3.20
CA LEU A 34 -8.17 1.45 -3.02
C LEU A 34 -7.98 0.02 -3.52
N THR A 35 -8.92 -0.89 -3.23
CA THR A 35 -8.88 -2.27 -3.73
C THR A 35 -8.79 -2.32 -5.25
N LEU A 36 -9.66 -1.59 -5.94
CA LEU A 36 -9.70 -1.57 -7.41
C LEU A 36 -8.41 -0.99 -8.02
N ILE A 37 -7.90 0.10 -7.44
CA ILE A 37 -6.68 0.76 -7.91
C ILE A 37 -5.48 -0.20 -7.77
N LEU A 38 -5.32 -0.86 -6.62
CA LEU A 38 -4.21 -1.78 -6.38
C LEU A 38 -4.30 -3.04 -7.25
N GLN A 39 -5.51 -3.58 -7.46
CA GLN A 39 -5.72 -4.73 -8.35
C GLN A 39 -5.28 -4.41 -9.78
N GLU A 40 -5.69 -3.26 -10.31
CA GLU A 40 -5.33 -2.86 -11.67
C GLU A 40 -3.82 -2.57 -11.78
N LYS A 41 -3.26 -1.82 -10.82
CA LYS A 41 -1.82 -1.54 -10.76
C LYS A 41 -0.99 -2.83 -10.79
N TYR A 42 -1.36 -3.83 -9.98
CA TYR A 42 -0.54 -5.02 -9.79
C TYR A 42 -0.72 -6.09 -10.88
N LYS A 43 -1.76 -6.01 -11.71
CA LYS A 43 -2.14 -7.03 -12.70
C LYS A 43 -0.99 -7.58 -13.55
N ASN A 44 -0.11 -6.72 -14.04
CA ASN A 44 1.03 -7.11 -14.88
C ASN A 44 2.38 -7.07 -14.16
N HIS A 45 2.36 -6.84 -12.85
CA HIS A 45 3.54 -6.72 -11.99
C HIS A 45 3.41 -7.63 -10.78
N TRP A 46 2.82 -8.83 -10.92
CA TRP A 46 2.66 -9.80 -9.84
C TRP A 46 3.28 -11.14 -10.24
N TYR A 47 4.34 -11.55 -9.56
CA TYR A 47 5.16 -12.71 -9.94
C TYR A 47 5.28 -13.67 -8.75
N PRO A 48 4.35 -14.61 -8.54
CA PRO A 48 4.37 -15.55 -7.41
C PRO A 48 5.67 -16.34 -7.29
N GLU A 49 6.30 -16.70 -8.41
CA GLU A 49 7.53 -17.48 -8.48
C GLU A 49 8.77 -16.65 -8.14
N LYS A 50 8.68 -15.33 -8.30
CA LYS A 50 9.73 -14.37 -7.92
C LYS A 50 9.13 -13.15 -7.23
N PRO A 51 8.71 -13.26 -5.95
CA PRO A 51 7.98 -12.21 -5.25
C PRO A 51 8.68 -10.85 -5.23
N SER A 52 10.02 -10.84 -5.16
CA SER A 52 10.82 -9.60 -5.18
C SER A 52 10.76 -8.82 -6.51
N LYS A 53 10.46 -9.49 -7.64
CA LYS A 53 10.34 -8.83 -8.94
C LYS A 53 9.15 -7.86 -8.89
N GLY A 54 9.37 -6.61 -9.26
CA GLY A 54 8.33 -5.57 -9.24
C GLY A 54 7.97 -5.03 -7.84
N GLN A 55 8.66 -5.43 -6.76
CA GLN A 55 8.34 -4.97 -5.40
C GLN A 55 8.33 -3.43 -5.26
N ALA A 56 9.28 -2.75 -5.90
CA ALA A 56 9.41 -1.29 -5.81
C ALA A 56 8.25 -0.59 -6.51
N TYR A 57 7.73 -1.18 -7.59
CA TYR A 57 6.55 -0.69 -8.29
C TYR A 57 5.28 -0.87 -7.45
N ARG A 58 5.15 -2.00 -6.75
CA ARG A 58 3.97 -2.29 -5.91
C ARG A 58 3.95 -1.54 -4.59
N CYS A 59 5.12 -1.12 -4.10
CA CYS A 59 5.29 -0.41 -2.83
C CYS A 59 4.35 0.80 -2.69
N ILE A 60 3.75 0.95 -1.51
CA ILE A 60 3.00 2.14 -1.09
C ILE A 60 3.86 2.90 -0.09
N ARG A 61 4.15 4.18 -0.33
CA ARG A 61 5.17 4.89 0.44
C ARG A 61 4.80 6.34 0.75
N VAL A 62 4.90 6.68 2.04
CA VAL A 62 4.85 8.04 2.59
C VAL A 62 6.14 8.30 3.37
N ASN A 63 6.81 9.42 3.12
CA ASN A 63 8.00 9.85 3.83
C ASN A 63 8.18 11.38 3.78
N LYS A 64 9.26 11.90 4.36
CA LYS A 64 9.56 13.35 4.42
C LYS A 64 9.59 14.04 3.06
N PHE A 65 10.09 13.36 2.02
CA PHE A 65 10.24 13.87 0.65
C PHE A 65 9.01 13.56 -0.22
N GLN A 66 8.31 12.47 0.06
CA GLN A 66 7.09 12.07 -0.64
C GLN A 66 5.98 11.88 0.40
N ARG A 67 5.25 12.96 0.71
CA ARG A 67 4.21 12.95 1.76
C ARG A 67 2.89 12.33 1.32
N VAL A 68 2.75 12.09 0.02
CA VAL A 68 1.53 11.58 -0.60
C VAL A 68 1.90 10.42 -1.50
N ASP A 69 1.28 9.28 -1.24
CA ASP A 69 1.31 8.15 -2.16
C ASP A 69 0.26 8.37 -3.27
N PRO A 70 0.61 8.26 -4.56
CA PRO A 70 -0.29 8.60 -5.67
C PRO A 70 -1.49 7.67 -5.77
N ASP A 71 -1.36 6.39 -5.43
CA ASP A 71 -2.46 5.43 -5.52
C ASP A 71 -3.46 5.63 -4.38
N VAL A 72 -2.95 5.95 -3.19
CA VAL A 72 -3.76 6.32 -2.04
C VAL A 72 -4.47 7.66 -2.28
N LEU A 73 -3.79 8.64 -2.89
CA LEU A 73 -4.41 9.91 -3.27
C LEU A 73 -5.55 9.68 -4.27
N LYS A 74 -5.32 8.88 -5.30
CA LYS A 74 -6.34 8.53 -6.28
C LYS A 74 -7.54 7.83 -5.63
N ALA A 75 -7.32 6.99 -4.62
CA ALA A 75 -8.40 6.37 -3.85
C ALA A 75 -9.20 7.40 -3.04
N CYS A 76 -8.52 8.38 -2.43
CA CYS A 76 -9.15 9.51 -1.75
C CYS A 76 -10.03 10.34 -2.68
N GLU A 77 -9.49 10.75 -3.84
CA GLU A 77 -10.19 11.54 -4.85
C GLU A 77 -11.45 10.81 -5.34
N ASN A 78 -11.31 9.52 -5.69
CA ASN A 78 -12.42 8.68 -6.13
C ASN A 78 -13.46 8.38 -5.03
N SER A 79 -13.18 8.77 -3.78
CA SER A 79 -14.06 8.57 -2.62
C SER A 79 -14.54 9.89 -2.00
N CYS A 80 -14.19 11.02 -2.60
CA CYS A 80 -14.45 12.37 -2.08
C CYS A 80 -13.93 12.58 -0.64
N ILE A 81 -12.72 12.11 -0.35
CA ILE A 81 -12.03 12.24 0.94
C ILE A 81 -10.79 13.11 0.78
N LEU A 82 -10.49 13.98 1.75
CA LEU A 82 -9.21 14.67 1.78
C LEU A 82 -8.12 13.72 2.28
N TYR A 83 -6.95 13.73 1.62
CA TYR A 83 -5.83 12.87 2.02
C TYR A 83 -5.40 13.07 3.49
N SER A 84 -5.50 14.30 3.99
CA SER A 84 -5.21 14.66 5.39
C SER A 84 -6.13 13.96 6.39
N ASP A 85 -7.36 13.62 5.99
CA ASP A 85 -8.34 12.98 6.87
C ASP A 85 -8.02 11.51 7.12
N LEU A 86 -7.12 10.91 6.32
CA LEU A 86 -6.66 9.54 6.52
C LEU A 86 -5.82 9.36 7.80
N GLY A 87 -5.19 10.44 8.30
CA GLY A 87 -4.35 10.37 9.50
C GLY A 87 -3.12 9.46 9.35
N LEU A 88 -2.51 9.42 8.16
CA LEU A 88 -1.33 8.60 7.92
C LEU A 88 -0.12 9.12 8.72
N PRO A 89 0.75 8.21 9.21
CA PRO A 89 2.00 8.61 9.85
C PRO A 89 2.93 9.30 8.85
N LYS A 90 3.90 10.08 9.38
CA LYS A 90 4.85 10.85 8.54
C LYS A 90 5.77 9.93 7.74
N GLU A 91 6.07 8.75 8.27
CA GLU A 91 6.82 7.73 7.56
C GLU A 91 6.05 6.39 7.57
N LEU A 92 5.62 5.95 6.39
CA LEU A 92 4.97 4.66 6.14
C LEU A 92 5.59 4.02 4.90
N THR A 93 5.90 2.74 4.97
CA THR A 93 6.24 1.94 3.79
C THR A 93 5.54 0.60 3.89
N LEU A 94 4.73 0.27 2.89
CA LEU A 94 4.12 -1.04 2.74
C LEU A 94 4.71 -1.71 1.49
N TRP A 95 5.24 -2.92 1.68
CA TRP A 95 5.60 -3.82 0.58
C TRP A 95 4.48 -4.84 0.44
N VAL A 96 3.99 -5.01 -0.78
CA VAL A 96 2.83 -5.84 -1.10
C VAL A 96 3.27 -6.85 -2.15
N ASP A 97 3.70 -8.02 -1.69
CA ASP A 97 4.34 -9.04 -2.50
C ASP A 97 3.56 -10.35 -2.43
N PRO A 98 3.67 -11.25 -3.42
CA PRO A 98 3.08 -12.58 -3.31
C PRO A 98 3.42 -13.27 -1.99
N CYS A 99 2.40 -13.71 -1.27
CA CYS A 99 2.47 -14.38 0.03
C CYS A 99 3.00 -13.52 1.20
N GLU A 100 3.30 -12.22 1.00
CA GLU A 100 3.90 -11.38 2.03
C GLU A 100 3.45 -9.92 1.94
N VAL A 101 2.95 -9.37 3.06
CA VAL A 101 2.75 -7.94 3.23
C VAL A 101 3.58 -7.46 4.42
N CYS A 102 4.47 -6.49 4.18
CA CYS A 102 5.38 -5.96 5.19
C CYS A 102 5.12 -4.47 5.42
N CYS A 103 5.22 -4.02 6.67
CA CYS A 103 4.98 -2.61 7.03
C CYS A 103 6.12 -2.04 7.88
N ARG A 104 6.67 -0.89 7.46
CA ARG A 104 7.56 -0.05 8.27
C ARG A 104 6.90 1.28 8.60
N ARG A 105 6.94 1.71 9.86
CA ARG A 105 6.40 3.00 10.32
C ARG A 105 7.39 3.73 11.23
N ASP A 106 7.55 5.05 11.06
CA ASP A 106 8.16 6.02 12.01
C ASP A 106 9.44 5.59 12.78
N GLY A 107 10.34 4.78 12.17
CA GLY A 107 11.61 4.36 12.82
C GLY A 107 11.46 3.43 14.04
N VAL A 108 10.23 3.22 14.52
CA VAL A 108 9.90 2.22 15.54
C VAL A 108 9.54 0.96 14.78
N SER A 109 10.34 -0.10 14.91
CA SER A 109 9.86 -1.45 14.59
C SER A 109 8.73 -1.75 15.57
N PRO A 110 7.45 -1.70 15.17
CA PRO A 110 6.41 -1.95 16.14
C PRO A 110 6.31 -3.46 16.17
N CYS A 111 6.77 -4.07 17.26
CA CYS A 111 6.28 -5.36 17.66
C CYS A 111 4.76 -5.17 17.78
N TRP A 112 3.98 -5.59 16.79
CA TRP A 112 2.53 -5.61 16.86
C TRP A 112 2.13 -7.00 17.37
N PRO A 113 1.75 -7.16 18.66
CA PRO A 113 1.15 -8.42 19.12
C PRO A 113 -0.33 -8.57 18.69
N ASP A 114 -0.92 -7.62 17.95
CA ASP A 114 -2.36 -7.57 17.70
C ASP A 114 -2.78 -7.64 16.21
N CYS A 115 -1.97 -8.29 15.38
CA CYS A 115 -2.35 -8.63 13.99
C CYS A 115 -3.00 -10.03 13.86
N SER A 116 -3.42 -10.65 14.96
CA SER A 116 -3.89 -12.05 15.00
C SER A 116 -5.37 -12.26 14.66
N GLN A 117 -6.10 -11.28 14.11
CA GLN A 117 -7.54 -11.42 13.80
C GLN A 117 -7.88 -11.53 12.30
N THR A 118 -6.89 -11.66 11.42
CA THR A 118 -7.11 -12.18 10.06
C THR A 118 -6.39 -13.53 9.94
N PRO A 119 -7.10 -14.66 9.77
CA PRO A 119 -6.49 -15.98 9.92
C PRO A 119 -5.33 -16.29 8.95
N ASP A 120 -5.22 -15.59 7.81
CA ASP A 120 -4.35 -16.07 6.73
C ASP A 120 -3.22 -15.12 6.26
N LEU A 121 -3.21 -13.82 6.59
CA LEU A 121 -2.08 -12.93 6.28
C LEU A 121 -1.84 -11.86 7.36
N VAL A 122 -0.85 -12.13 8.21
CA VAL A 122 -0.30 -11.17 9.18
C VAL A 122 0.61 -10.19 8.44
N ILE A 123 0.38 -8.88 8.61
CA ILE A 123 1.35 -7.87 8.18
C ILE A 123 2.61 -8.03 9.04
N ARG A 124 3.72 -8.45 8.44
CA ARG A 124 4.96 -8.72 9.16
C ARG A 124 5.78 -7.45 9.34
N PRO A 125 6.54 -7.32 10.45
CA PRO A 125 7.61 -6.33 10.49
C PRO A 125 8.63 -6.65 9.38
N PRO A 126 9.26 -5.64 8.76
CA PRO A 126 10.24 -5.87 7.71
C PRO A 126 11.41 -6.67 8.29
N TRP A 127 11.67 -7.86 7.74
CA TRP A 127 12.99 -8.50 7.86
C TRP A 127 14.04 -7.59 7.18
N PRO A 128 15.36 -7.68 7.50
CA PRO A 128 16.34 -6.74 6.97
C PRO A 128 16.23 -6.63 5.45
N PRO A 129 16.49 -5.44 4.87
CA PRO A 129 16.23 -5.18 3.46
C PRO A 129 16.83 -6.32 2.65
N LYS A 130 16.00 -6.99 1.84
CA LYS A 130 16.42 -7.96 0.82
C LYS A 130 17.21 -7.17 -0.24
N ALA A 131 18.39 -6.73 0.16
CA ALA A 131 19.29 -5.86 -0.58
C ALA A 131 20.04 -6.72 -1.58
N LEU A 132 19.42 -7.02 -2.72
CA LEU A 132 20.18 -7.46 -3.90
C LEU A 132 19.46 -7.28 -5.25
N ASP A 133 18.14 -7.03 -5.28
CA ASP A 133 17.39 -7.07 -6.56
C ASP A 133 16.69 -5.74 -6.91
N TYR A 134 17.29 -4.59 -6.54
CA TYR A 134 16.82 -3.27 -6.97
C TYR A 134 17.25 -2.99 -8.42
N ARG A 135 16.84 -3.82 -9.37
CA ARG A 135 16.93 -3.47 -10.80
C ARG A 135 15.70 -2.63 -11.13
N ARG A 136 15.89 -1.32 -11.30
CA ARG A 136 14.84 -0.44 -11.83
C ARG A 136 14.49 -0.94 -13.24
N GLU A 137 13.31 -1.53 -13.42
CA GLU A 137 12.70 -1.56 -14.74
C GLU A 137 12.38 -0.11 -15.13
N PRO A 138 12.76 0.35 -16.34
CA PRO A 138 12.40 1.69 -16.78
C PRO A 138 10.88 1.82 -16.83
N LEU A 139 10.35 2.91 -16.27
CA LEU A 139 8.99 3.35 -16.56
C LEU A 139 8.90 3.47 -18.09
N ARG A 140 8.04 2.68 -18.73
CA ARG A 140 7.83 2.77 -20.19
C ARG A 140 7.53 4.23 -20.54
N PRO A 141 8.22 4.86 -21.50
CA PRO A 141 7.83 6.18 -21.96
C PRO A 141 6.42 6.10 -22.56
N ALA A 142 5.56 7.04 -22.17
CA ALA A 142 4.30 7.26 -22.86
C ALA A 142 4.59 7.52 -24.34
N SER A 143 3.89 6.81 -25.21
CA SER A 143 3.97 7.03 -26.65
C SER A 143 3.59 8.47 -26.94
N SER A 144 4.58 9.30 -27.25
CA SER A 144 4.34 10.62 -27.84
C SER A 144 3.77 10.38 -29.22
N PHE A 145 2.45 10.59 -29.37
CA PHE A 145 1.89 10.98 -30.65
C PHE A 145 2.53 12.32 -31.02
N LEU A 146 3.37 12.32 -32.04
CA LEU A 146 3.69 13.50 -32.80
C LEU A 146 3.07 13.33 -34.19
N ILE A 147 2.50 14.45 -34.63
CA ILE A 147 1.69 14.73 -35.82
C ILE A 147 2.38 14.22 -37.09
#